data_AF-A0A9P4IYN3-F1
#
_entry.id   AF-A0A9P4IYN3-F1
#
_cell.length_a   1.000
_cell.length_b   1.000
_cell.length_c   1.000
_cell.angle_alpha   90.00
_cell.angle_beta   90.00
_cell.angle_gamma   90.00
#
_symmetry.space_group_name_H-M   'P 1'
#
loop_
_entity.id
_entity.type
_entity.pdbx_description
1 polymer ?
#
loop_
_entity_poly.entity_id
_entity_poly.type
_entity_poly.pdbx_seq_one_letter_code
_entity_poly.pdbx_strand_id
1 'polypeptide(L)'
;MTLAASCVTCKGPQIPLRFGRVDAKAAGPATGATSGVPSPLDDVEVSTQKFASAGFSQDDMITLLACGHTLGRVHSVNLPGAFDSPPSNDLNADFDTTRVTFDNLVVSEFLSGNSKNPLVVAKNDSFNSDKRIFSINDRAVVQKLNDPAEFKQQCVAVLERMINTVPSNVRLSNPINLIDVKPYITNLELQKDGNILFEGRVRFRRSALSDRNPDDLDVALRIVDHTGSRTHTLVPATREQLQTFDTQEFVWYDFSKAVDGQVGLKGFDIQVQDKNNPNVQSIVISNGGAGTFPVTTDILYQLSNSCLDTSKDPGKLIVVTAVRRRSREGVMIPRLHVEHTKMTKTDKQIGQYDLYRAELDLASPSWSSTFDVRIPFGPKRELLFLRELANKQCEEL
;
A
#
# COMPACT_ATOMS: atom_id res chain seq x y z
N MET A 1 4.05 -9.63 1.40
CA MET A 1 3.90 -8.16 1.49
C MET A 1 4.55 -7.63 2.77
N THR A 2 4.22 -8.18 3.94
CA THR A 2 4.74 -7.70 5.24
C THR A 2 6.25 -7.63 5.31
N LEU A 3 6.98 -8.70 4.95
CA LEU A 3 8.46 -8.69 4.93
C LEU A 3 9.03 -7.50 4.13
N ALA A 4 8.60 -7.34 2.88
CA ALA A 4 9.09 -6.27 2.00
C ALA A 4 8.79 -4.88 2.56
N ALA A 5 7.62 -4.68 3.18
CA ALA A 5 7.28 -3.42 3.83
C ALA A 5 8.14 -3.18 5.08
N SER A 6 8.30 -4.20 5.94
CA SER A 6 9.13 -4.12 7.15
C SER A 6 10.58 -3.78 6.83
N CYS A 7 11.17 -4.37 5.78
CA CYS A 7 12.53 -4.03 5.35
C CYS A 7 12.65 -2.52 5.09
N VAL A 8 11.77 -1.93 4.28
CA VAL A 8 11.84 -0.50 3.93
C VAL A 8 11.59 0.37 5.16
N THR A 9 10.58 0.07 5.97
CA THR A 9 10.27 0.82 7.21
C THR A 9 11.42 0.79 8.22
N CYS A 10 12.21 -0.29 8.24
CA CYS A 10 13.40 -0.44 9.05
C CYS A 10 14.68 0.07 8.34
N LYS A 11 14.57 0.99 7.38
CA LYS A 11 15.70 1.57 6.62
C LYS A 11 16.47 0.58 5.73
N GLY A 12 15.92 -0.60 5.54
CA GLY A 12 16.45 -1.65 4.67
C GLY A 12 16.13 -1.45 3.19
N PRO A 13 16.55 -2.39 2.35
CA PRO A 13 16.30 -2.31 0.92
C PRO A 13 14.84 -2.60 0.56
N GLN A 14 14.43 -2.12 -0.61
CA GLN A 14 13.19 -2.54 -1.23
C GLN A 14 13.35 -3.98 -1.78
N ILE A 15 12.55 -4.91 -1.26
CA ILE A 15 12.48 -6.27 -1.79
C ILE A 15 11.42 -6.34 -2.90
N PRO A 16 11.76 -6.76 -4.12
CA PRO A 16 10.79 -6.88 -5.21
C PRO A 16 9.65 -7.85 -4.85
N LEU A 17 8.41 -7.34 -4.88
CA LEU A 17 7.23 -8.11 -4.53
C LEU A 17 6.47 -8.54 -5.79
N ARG A 18 6.01 -9.78 -5.85
CA ARG A 18 5.20 -10.32 -6.95
C ARG A 18 3.85 -10.82 -6.45
N PHE A 19 2.81 -10.72 -7.29
CA PHE A 19 1.51 -11.32 -7.04
C PHE A 19 1.41 -12.72 -7.67
N GLY A 20 0.33 -13.45 -7.36
CA GLY A 20 0.02 -14.75 -7.97
C GLY A 20 0.12 -15.95 -7.03
N ARG A 21 0.52 -15.75 -5.76
CA ARG A 21 0.41 -16.80 -4.73
C ARG A 21 -1.04 -17.26 -4.58
N VAL A 22 -1.21 -18.54 -4.36
CA VAL A 22 -2.50 -19.20 -4.15
C VAL A 22 -2.57 -19.69 -2.72
N ASP A 23 -3.70 -19.44 -2.06
CA ASP A 23 -3.89 -19.87 -0.68
C ASP A 23 -3.83 -21.39 -0.55
N ALA A 24 -3.10 -21.86 0.46
CA ALA A 24 -2.99 -23.27 0.78
C ALA A 24 -4.34 -23.81 1.31
N LYS A 25 -4.71 -25.01 0.90
CA LYS A 25 -5.94 -25.70 1.34
C LYS A 25 -5.72 -26.64 2.52
N ALA A 26 -4.49 -26.82 2.95
CA ALA A 26 -4.09 -27.69 4.04
C ALA A 26 -2.87 -27.11 4.75
N ALA A 27 -2.71 -27.47 6.03
CA ALA A 27 -1.52 -27.12 6.79
C ALA A 27 -0.28 -27.81 6.20
N GLY A 28 0.87 -27.14 6.32
CA GLY A 28 2.16 -27.79 6.09
C GLY A 28 2.47 -28.80 7.20
N PRO A 29 3.50 -29.65 7.03
CA PRO A 29 3.97 -30.55 8.07
C PRO A 29 4.32 -29.77 9.36
N ALA A 30 3.81 -30.24 10.51
CA ALA A 30 3.80 -29.44 11.73
C ALA A 30 5.03 -29.63 12.65
N THR A 31 5.77 -30.75 12.58
CA THR A 31 6.81 -31.07 13.58
C THR A 31 7.93 -31.96 13.04
N GLY A 32 9.08 -31.96 13.74
CA GLY A 32 10.18 -32.90 13.52
C GLY A 32 10.95 -32.69 12.21
N ALA A 33 11.55 -33.77 11.69
CA ALA A 33 12.32 -33.76 10.45
C ALA A 33 11.48 -33.45 9.20
N THR A 34 10.15 -33.56 9.29
CA THR A 34 9.23 -33.22 8.19
C THR A 34 8.79 -31.76 8.24
N SER A 35 8.98 -31.07 9.38
CA SER A 35 8.79 -29.61 9.45
C SER A 35 9.80 -28.92 8.54
N GLY A 36 9.30 -28.08 7.64
CA GLY A 36 10.13 -27.23 6.78
C GLY A 36 10.77 -26.05 7.51
N VAL A 37 10.45 -25.83 8.80
CA VAL A 37 10.98 -24.72 9.59
C VAL A 37 12.21 -25.19 10.38
N PRO A 38 13.40 -24.59 10.18
CA PRO A 38 14.57 -24.84 10.99
C PRO A 38 14.34 -24.44 12.45
N SER A 39 14.80 -25.28 13.38
CA SER A 39 14.78 -25.03 14.82
C SER A 39 16.13 -24.47 15.27
N PRO A 40 16.17 -23.60 16.29
CA PRO A 40 17.44 -23.19 16.91
C PRO A 40 18.20 -24.35 17.57
N LEU A 41 17.57 -25.51 17.73
CA LEU A 41 18.20 -26.73 18.26
C LEU A 41 18.67 -27.69 17.17
N ASP A 42 18.34 -27.44 15.90
CA ASP A 42 18.83 -28.26 14.80
C ASP A 42 20.36 -28.13 14.70
N ASP A 43 21.01 -29.25 14.35
CA ASP A 43 22.41 -29.20 13.95
C ASP A 43 22.55 -28.60 12.53
N VAL A 44 23.80 -28.44 12.10
CA VAL A 44 24.13 -27.83 10.80
C VAL A 44 23.61 -28.69 9.65
N GLU A 45 23.65 -30.01 9.77
CA GLU A 45 23.25 -30.92 8.70
C GLU A 45 21.74 -30.86 8.48
N VAL A 46 20.96 -30.98 9.57
CA VAL A 46 19.49 -30.87 9.55
C VAL A 46 19.06 -29.50 9.02
N SER A 47 19.70 -28.42 9.50
CA SER A 47 19.42 -27.07 9.01
C SER A 47 19.69 -26.97 7.50
N THR A 48 20.86 -27.44 7.05
CA THR A 48 21.24 -27.42 5.64
C THR A 48 20.24 -28.19 4.78
N GLN A 49 19.79 -29.37 5.22
CA GLN A 49 18.79 -30.16 4.51
C GLN A 49 17.43 -29.46 4.41
N LYS A 50 16.97 -28.81 5.49
CA LYS A 50 15.72 -28.04 5.48
C LYS A 50 15.79 -26.86 4.51
N PHE A 51 16.87 -26.07 4.55
CA PHE A 51 17.06 -24.98 3.59
C PHE A 51 17.17 -25.48 2.15
N ALA A 52 17.89 -26.58 1.92
CA ALA A 52 18.00 -27.20 0.60
C ALA A 52 16.65 -27.67 0.06
N SER A 53 15.77 -28.22 0.92
CA SER A 53 14.40 -28.61 0.54
C SER A 53 13.54 -27.44 0.07
N ALA A 54 13.87 -26.22 0.50
CA ALA A 54 13.25 -24.97 0.07
C ALA A 54 13.98 -24.29 -1.10
N GLY A 55 15.05 -24.91 -1.64
CA GLY A 55 15.82 -24.40 -2.79
C GLY A 55 16.94 -23.42 -2.42
N PHE A 56 17.44 -23.48 -1.18
CA PHE A 56 18.52 -22.62 -0.68
C PHE A 56 19.79 -23.42 -0.43
N SER A 57 20.92 -22.88 -0.89
CA SER A 57 22.26 -23.42 -0.60
C SER A 57 22.67 -23.16 0.85
N GLN A 58 23.80 -23.71 1.27
CA GLN A 58 24.38 -23.42 2.59
C GLN A 58 24.77 -21.94 2.74
N ASP A 59 25.31 -21.32 1.69
CA ASP A 59 25.62 -19.88 1.68
C ASP A 59 24.34 -19.03 1.75
N ASP A 60 23.27 -19.46 1.06
CA ASP A 60 21.96 -18.83 1.17
C ASP A 60 21.38 -18.93 2.59
N MET A 61 21.57 -20.08 3.27
CA MET A 61 21.14 -20.26 4.65
C MET A 61 21.85 -19.28 5.59
N ILE A 62 23.18 -19.16 5.49
CA ILE A 62 23.96 -18.21 6.30
C ILE A 62 23.49 -16.78 6.03
N THR A 63 23.29 -16.44 4.76
CA THR A 63 22.83 -15.11 4.33
C THR A 63 21.42 -14.82 4.83
N LEU A 64 20.47 -15.74 4.66
CA LEU A 64 19.08 -15.58 5.14
C LEU A 64 19.02 -15.37 6.64
N LEU A 65 19.82 -16.11 7.40
CA LEU A 65 19.89 -15.96 8.85
C LEU A 65 20.37 -14.55 9.23
N ALA A 66 21.46 -14.07 8.60
CA ALA A 66 21.97 -12.73 8.85
C ALA A 66 20.95 -11.64 8.43
N CYS A 67 20.32 -11.77 7.27
CA CYS A 67 19.32 -10.83 6.78
C CYS A 67 18.01 -10.83 7.58
N GLY A 68 17.66 -11.96 8.18
CA GLY A 68 16.49 -12.07 9.05
C GLY A 68 16.76 -11.55 10.45
N HIS A 69 17.89 -11.93 11.04
CA HIS A 69 18.26 -11.62 12.41
C HIS A 69 18.95 -10.27 12.59
N THR A 70 19.15 -9.44 11.55
CA THR A 70 19.42 -8.00 11.78
C THR A 70 18.22 -7.28 12.40
N LEU A 71 17.01 -7.85 12.32
CA LEU A 71 15.81 -7.25 12.90
C LEU A 71 15.22 -8.14 14.00
N GLY A 72 14.73 -7.49 15.06
CA GLY A 72 13.90 -8.14 16.07
C GLY A 72 14.67 -8.77 17.23
N ARG A 73 14.03 -9.76 17.87
CA ARG A 73 14.45 -10.32 19.16
C ARG A 73 13.89 -11.71 19.41
N VAL A 74 14.50 -12.40 20.36
CA VAL A 74 14.01 -13.66 20.93
C VAL A 74 13.24 -13.36 22.23
N HIS A 75 12.11 -14.02 22.43
CA HIS A 75 11.36 -14.02 23.69
C HIS A 75 11.66 -15.28 24.50
N SER A 76 11.99 -15.12 25.78
CA SER A 76 12.40 -16.23 26.65
C SER A 76 11.34 -17.32 26.81
N VAL A 77 10.05 -16.98 26.74
CA VAL A 77 8.94 -17.95 26.80
C VAL A 77 8.96 -18.95 25.64
N ASN A 78 9.55 -18.59 24.51
CA ASN A 78 9.65 -19.46 23.33
C ASN A 78 10.98 -20.21 23.28
N LEU A 79 12.03 -19.68 23.92
CA LEU A 79 13.36 -20.28 23.92
C LEU A 79 14.05 -20.13 25.29
N PRO A 80 13.54 -20.77 26.34
CA PRO A 80 13.97 -20.50 27.71
C PRO A 80 15.45 -20.83 27.95
N GLY A 81 15.97 -21.87 27.30
CA GLY A 81 17.37 -22.30 27.44
C GLY A 81 18.39 -21.36 26.80
N ALA A 82 17.96 -20.34 26.05
CA ALA A 82 18.82 -19.27 25.55
C ALA A 82 19.01 -18.12 26.55
N PHE A 83 18.34 -18.17 27.71
CA PHE A 83 18.37 -17.12 28.73
C PHE A 83 18.85 -17.67 30.08
N ASP A 84 19.49 -16.80 30.87
CA ASP A 84 19.98 -17.11 32.21
C ASP A 84 18.91 -16.98 33.31
N SER A 85 17.80 -16.31 32.98
CA SER A 85 16.71 -16.03 33.91
C SER A 85 15.48 -16.87 33.56
N PRO A 86 14.60 -17.15 34.55
CA PRO A 86 13.32 -17.81 34.27
C PRO A 86 12.52 -17.09 33.18
N PRO A 87 11.87 -17.83 32.27
CA PRO A 87 11.14 -17.25 31.15
C PRO A 87 9.95 -16.40 31.60
N SER A 88 9.78 -15.24 30.96
CA SER A 88 8.63 -14.34 31.16
C SER A 88 8.30 -13.60 29.86
N ASN A 89 7.07 -13.09 29.73
CA ASN A 89 6.64 -12.37 28.53
C ASN A 89 7.48 -11.11 28.26
N ASP A 90 8.00 -10.49 29.32
CA ASP A 90 8.80 -9.26 29.25
C ASP A 90 10.29 -9.53 29.07
N LEU A 91 10.76 -10.75 29.37
CA LEU A 91 12.16 -11.14 29.18
C LEU A 91 12.41 -11.53 27.72
N ASN A 92 13.17 -10.68 27.02
CA ASN A 92 13.53 -10.83 25.63
C ASN A 92 14.92 -10.22 25.37
N ALA A 93 15.55 -10.60 24.26
CA ALA A 93 16.87 -10.11 23.87
C ALA A 93 16.96 -9.91 22.36
N ASP A 94 17.45 -8.75 21.96
CA ASP A 94 17.66 -8.37 20.56
C ASP A 94 18.78 -9.20 19.92
N PHE A 95 18.71 -9.37 18.61
CA PHE A 95 19.74 -10.11 17.85
C PHE A 95 21.01 -9.30 17.63
N ASP A 96 20.92 -7.97 17.63
CA ASP A 96 22.05 -7.03 17.58
C ASP A 96 21.71 -5.75 18.37
N THR A 97 22.60 -4.76 18.34
CA THR A 97 22.39 -3.48 19.05
C THR A 97 21.41 -2.52 18.38
N THR A 98 20.92 -2.80 17.17
CA THR A 98 20.08 -1.89 16.36
C THR A 98 18.76 -2.50 15.90
N ARG A 99 18.12 -3.39 16.68
CA ARG A 99 16.79 -4.04 16.53
C ARG A 99 15.83 -3.61 15.39
N VAL A 100 15.62 -2.32 15.16
CA VAL A 100 14.66 -1.75 14.19
C VAL A 100 15.32 -1.12 12.95
N THR A 101 16.62 -1.33 12.77
CA THR A 101 17.42 -0.85 11.64
C THR A 101 17.97 -2.06 10.90
N PHE A 102 17.75 -2.12 9.60
CA PHE A 102 18.26 -3.17 8.74
C PHE A 102 19.69 -2.82 8.34
N ASP A 103 20.66 -3.41 9.02
CA ASP A 103 22.09 -3.19 8.84
C ASP A 103 22.86 -4.50 9.02
N ASN A 104 24.19 -4.44 9.03
CA ASN A 104 25.03 -5.63 9.16
C ASN A 104 25.56 -5.84 10.58
N LEU A 105 24.95 -5.24 11.62
CA LEU A 105 25.48 -5.34 12.99
C LEU A 105 25.43 -6.76 13.55
N VAL A 106 24.39 -7.54 13.26
CA VAL A 106 24.36 -8.98 13.60
C VAL A 106 25.59 -9.76 13.12
N VAL A 107 26.20 -9.35 11.99
CA VAL A 107 27.42 -9.93 11.44
C VAL A 107 28.67 -9.34 12.10
N SER A 108 28.77 -8.01 12.15
CA SER A 108 29.97 -7.33 12.67
C SER A 108 30.19 -7.59 14.17
N GLU A 109 29.11 -7.69 14.95
CA GLU A 109 29.14 -8.01 16.37
C GLU A 109 29.56 -9.47 16.61
N PHE A 110 29.11 -10.38 15.75
CA PHE A 110 29.54 -11.77 15.79
C PHE A 110 31.03 -11.90 15.48
N LEU A 111 31.51 -11.26 14.40
CA LEU A 111 32.92 -11.33 13.98
C LEU A 111 33.86 -10.66 14.99
N SER A 112 33.44 -9.59 15.64
CA SER A 112 34.21 -8.90 16.68
C SER A 112 34.15 -9.58 18.05
N GLY A 113 33.31 -10.61 18.21
CA GLY A 113 33.19 -11.37 19.45
C GLY A 113 32.46 -10.64 20.58
N ASN A 114 31.74 -9.56 20.27
CA ASN A 114 31.02 -8.75 21.26
C ASN A 114 29.48 -8.90 21.19
N SER A 115 28.99 -9.75 20.28
CA SER A 115 27.57 -10.06 20.11
C SER A 115 26.87 -10.41 21.42
N LYS A 116 25.69 -9.82 21.63
CA LYS A 116 24.77 -10.15 22.72
C LYS A 116 23.61 -11.03 22.28
N ASN A 117 23.58 -11.42 21.00
CA ASN A 117 22.56 -12.30 20.44
C ASN A 117 22.43 -13.57 21.29
N PRO A 118 21.25 -13.87 21.86
CA PRO A 118 21.05 -15.07 22.68
C PRO A 118 21.27 -16.38 21.88
N LEU A 119 21.23 -16.35 20.55
CA LEU A 119 21.56 -17.49 19.67
C LEU A 119 23.05 -17.58 19.34
N VAL A 120 23.88 -16.74 19.94
CA VAL A 120 25.36 -16.78 19.83
C VAL A 120 26.01 -17.07 21.18
N VAL A 121 25.49 -16.47 22.26
CA VAL A 121 26.15 -16.44 23.58
C VAL A 121 25.40 -17.15 24.70
N ALA A 122 24.37 -17.95 24.40
CA ALA A 122 23.73 -18.75 25.43
C ALA A 122 24.73 -19.69 26.11
N LYS A 123 24.56 -19.88 27.43
CA LYS A 123 25.41 -20.79 28.22
C LYS A 123 25.37 -22.23 27.72
N ASN A 124 24.21 -22.67 27.25
CA ASN A 124 24.07 -23.97 26.61
C ASN A 124 24.28 -23.82 25.10
N ASP A 125 25.41 -24.31 24.61
CA ASP A 125 25.80 -24.23 23.19
C ASP A 125 24.78 -24.88 22.22
N SER A 126 23.89 -25.74 22.71
CA SER A 126 22.80 -26.30 21.90
C SER A 126 21.82 -25.22 21.40
N PHE A 127 21.69 -24.10 22.12
CA PHE A 127 20.85 -22.96 21.73
C PHE A 127 21.57 -21.95 20.84
N ASN A 128 22.88 -22.10 20.63
CA ASN A 128 23.70 -21.17 19.86
C ASN A 128 23.63 -21.40 18.34
N SER A 129 22.41 -21.39 17.77
CA SER A 129 22.19 -21.67 16.33
C SER A 129 22.95 -20.71 15.41
N ASP A 130 22.89 -19.42 15.70
CA ASP A 130 23.52 -18.40 14.85
C ASP A 130 25.03 -18.57 14.88
N LYS A 131 25.61 -18.82 16.06
CA LYS A 131 27.05 -19.15 16.18
C LYS A 131 27.42 -20.40 15.37
N ARG A 132 26.61 -21.46 15.40
CA ARG A 132 26.87 -22.69 14.63
C ARG A 132 26.84 -22.42 13.13
N ILE A 133 25.79 -21.76 12.64
CA ILE A 133 25.62 -21.47 11.21
C ILE A 133 26.66 -20.45 10.71
N PHE A 134 26.90 -19.37 11.45
CA PHE A 134 27.90 -18.36 11.08
C PHE A 134 29.33 -18.87 11.12
N SER A 135 29.60 -19.98 11.81
CA SER A 135 30.93 -20.60 11.89
C SER A 135 31.25 -21.57 10.75
N ILE A 136 30.31 -21.82 9.84
CA ILE A 136 30.50 -22.72 8.68
C ILE A 136 31.56 -22.17 7.71
N ASN A 137 32.33 -23.06 7.08
CA ASN A 137 33.32 -22.77 6.01
C ASN A 137 34.27 -21.62 6.37
N ASP A 138 34.88 -21.71 7.55
CA ASP A 138 35.82 -20.69 8.08
C ASP A 138 35.25 -19.26 8.07
N ARG A 139 33.91 -19.14 8.19
CA ARG A 139 33.17 -17.88 8.22
C ARG A 139 33.26 -17.07 6.93
N ALA A 140 33.60 -17.69 5.80
CA ALA A 140 33.85 -16.97 4.54
C ALA A 140 32.66 -16.11 4.07
N VAL A 141 31.43 -16.62 4.18
CA VAL A 141 30.22 -15.85 3.81
C VAL A 141 29.99 -14.70 4.80
N VAL A 142 30.10 -14.98 6.10
CA VAL A 142 29.90 -13.98 7.17
C VAL A 142 30.92 -12.85 7.06
N GLN A 143 32.17 -13.15 6.73
CA GLN A 143 33.20 -12.15 6.47
C GLN A 143 32.84 -11.22 5.30
N LYS A 144 32.27 -11.75 4.21
CA LYS A 144 31.78 -10.93 3.08
C LYS A 144 30.61 -10.04 3.49
N LEU A 145 29.66 -10.59 4.24
CA LEU A 145 28.50 -9.88 4.77
C LEU A 145 28.85 -8.79 5.80
N ASN A 146 30.11 -8.69 6.22
CA ASN A 146 30.58 -7.59 7.06
C ASN A 146 30.75 -6.28 6.28
N ASP A 147 30.72 -6.31 4.95
CA ASP A 147 30.58 -5.11 4.13
C ASP A 147 29.09 -4.70 4.04
N PRO A 148 28.69 -3.47 4.40
CA PRO A 148 27.29 -3.05 4.39
C PRO A 148 26.63 -3.09 3.00
N ALA A 149 27.37 -2.82 1.93
CA ALA A 149 26.82 -2.82 0.57
C ALA A 149 26.57 -4.27 0.10
N GLU A 150 27.54 -5.15 0.33
CA GLU A 150 27.42 -6.59 0.07
C GLU A 150 26.27 -7.21 0.87
N PHE A 151 26.19 -6.91 2.17
CA PHE A 151 25.10 -7.36 3.03
C PHE A 151 23.74 -6.98 2.42
N LYS A 152 23.55 -5.70 2.11
CA LYS A 152 22.30 -5.21 1.54
C LYS A 152 21.97 -5.89 0.21
N GLN A 153 22.95 -6.04 -0.68
CA GLN A 153 22.76 -6.66 -1.98
C GLN A 153 22.38 -8.14 -1.87
N GLN A 154 23.10 -8.91 -1.05
CA GLN A 154 22.84 -10.33 -0.84
C GLN A 154 21.48 -10.54 -0.15
N CYS A 155 21.13 -9.68 0.81
CA CYS A 155 19.81 -9.71 1.44
C CYS A 155 18.67 -9.47 0.48
N VAL A 156 18.79 -8.52 -0.46
CA VAL A 156 17.77 -8.34 -1.50
C VAL A 156 17.59 -9.60 -2.31
N ALA A 157 18.69 -10.19 -2.80
CA ALA A 157 18.64 -11.36 -3.65
C ALA A 157 18.01 -12.57 -2.95
N VAL A 158 18.43 -12.86 -1.72
CA VAL A 158 17.99 -14.05 -1.01
C VAL A 158 16.59 -13.91 -0.42
N LEU A 159 16.22 -12.73 0.10
CA LEU A 159 14.86 -12.48 0.61
C LEU A 159 13.85 -12.43 -0.53
N GLU A 160 14.20 -11.87 -1.71
CA GLU A 160 13.36 -11.95 -2.90
C GLU A 160 13.11 -13.40 -3.29
N ARG A 161 14.16 -14.23 -3.37
CA ARG A 161 14.01 -15.66 -3.65
C ARG A 161 13.12 -16.35 -2.63
N MET A 162 13.34 -16.11 -1.33
CA MET A 162 12.53 -16.66 -0.24
C MET A 162 11.05 -16.33 -0.38
N ILE A 163 10.70 -15.07 -0.65
CA ILE A 163 9.30 -14.71 -0.85
C ILE A 163 8.75 -15.11 -2.22
N ASN A 164 9.58 -15.56 -3.15
CA ASN A 164 9.14 -16.05 -4.46
C ASN A 164 9.14 -17.58 -4.55
N THR A 165 9.57 -18.29 -3.50
CA THR A 165 9.40 -19.74 -3.39
C THR A 165 7.91 -20.09 -3.35
N VAL A 166 7.45 -20.74 -4.41
CA VAL A 166 6.06 -21.20 -4.60
C VAL A 166 6.07 -22.58 -5.29
N PRO A 167 4.97 -23.35 -5.20
CA PRO A 167 4.82 -24.59 -5.97
C PRO A 167 5.01 -24.35 -7.49
N SER A 168 5.55 -25.33 -8.20
CA SER A 168 5.94 -25.20 -9.62
C SER A 168 4.77 -24.87 -10.57
N ASN A 169 3.54 -25.16 -10.18
CA ASN A 169 2.34 -24.82 -10.94
C ASN A 169 1.86 -23.37 -10.73
N VAL A 170 2.45 -22.63 -9.80
CA VAL A 170 2.11 -21.23 -9.53
C VAL A 170 3.00 -20.33 -10.38
N ARG A 171 2.37 -19.39 -11.10
CA ARG A 171 3.08 -18.38 -11.88
C ARG A 171 2.96 -17.03 -11.19
N LEU A 172 4.09 -16.48 -10.77
CA LEU A 172 4.14 -15.14 -10.19
C LEU A 172 4.14 -14.07 -11.28
N SER A 173 3.57 -12.91 -10.97
CA SER A 173 3.61 -11.73 -11.83
C SER A 173 5.03 -11.17 -11.97
N ASN A 174 5.17 -10.17 -12.83
CA ASN A 174 6.30 -9.25 -12.75
C ASN A 174 6.33 -8.54 -11.38
N PRO A 175 7.48 -8.01 -10.94
CA PRO A 175 7.56 -7.22 -9.73
C PRO A 175 6.61 -6.04 -9.79
N ILE A 176 5.96 -5.79 -8.66
CA ILE A 176 5.07 -4.64 -8.48
C ILE A 176 5.97 -3.42 -8.30
N ASN A 177 5.87 -2.50 -9.25
CA ASN A 177 6.54 -1.22 -9.17
C ASN A 177 5.59 -0.18 -8.60
N LEU A 178 6.15 0.80 -7.89
CA LEU A 178 5.40 1.98 -7.48
C LEU A 178 4.93 2.71 -8.73
N ILE A 179 3.67 3.15 -8.71
CA ILE A 179 3.12 4.00 -9.76
C ILE A 179 3.80 5.37 -9.68
N ASP A 180 4.45 5.75 -10.77
CA ASP A 180 5.20 7.00 -10.91
C ASP A 180 4.32 8.24 -10.82
N VAL A 181 3.17 8.20 -11.47
CA VAL A 181 2.21 9.31 -11.51
C VAL A 181 0.84 8.82 -11.11
N LYS A 182 0.30 9.37 -10.02
CA LYS A 182 -1.00 8.97 -9.48
C LYS A 182 -1.85 10.20 -9.17
N PRO A 183 -2.98 10.38 -9.87
CA PRO A 183 -3.95 11.41 -9.51
C PRO A 183 -4.82 11.00 -8.33
N TYR A 184 -5.29 11.99 -7.59
CA TYR A 184 -6.21 11.89 -6.46
C TYR A 184 -7.30 12.93 -6.65
N ILE A 185 -8.55 12.50 -6.71
CA ILE A 185 -9.70 13.42 -6.82
C ILE A 185 -10.15 13.72 -5.41
N THR A 186 -10.02 14.98 -4.99
CA THR A 186 -10.39 15.44 -3.64
C THR A 186 -11.82 15.94 -3.62
N ASN A 187 -12.28 16.57 -4.71
CA ASN A 187 -13.64 17.06 -4.82
C ASN A 187 -14.23 16.76 -6.22
N LEU A 188 -15.46 16.26 -6.22
CA LEU A 188 -16.22 16.03 -7.44
C LEU A 188 -17.71 16.17 -7.09
N GLU A 189 -18.16 17.43 -7.06
CA GLU A 189 -19.45 17.88 -6.53
C GLU A 189 -20.22 18.75 -7.49
N LEU A 190 -21.55 18.74 -7.40
CA LEU A 190 -22.42 19.57 -8.23
C LEU A 190 -22.68 20.88 -7.49
N GLN A 191 -22.32 21.99 -8.10
CA GLN A 191 -22.53 23.31 -7.56
C GLN A 191 -23.94 23.81 -7.89
N LYS A 192 -24.41 24.81 -7.14
CA LYS A 192 -25.77 25.38 -7.30
C LYS A 192 -26.00 26.02 -8.68
N ASP A 193 -24.94 26.43 -9.35
CA ASP A 193 -24.96 27.00 -10.71
C ASP A 193 -25.06 25.92 -11.81
N GLY A 194 -25.08 24.64 -11.44
CA GLY A 194 -25.14 23.51 -12.38
C GLY A 194 -23.78 23.06 -12.92
N ASN A 195 -22.68 23.71 -12.53
CA ASN A 195 -21.34 23.25 -12.83
C ASN A 195 -20.90 22.17 -11.83
N ILE A 196 -19.94 21.35 -12.24
CA ILE A 196 -19.31 20.34 -11.40
C ILE A 196 -17.96 20.89 -10.97
N LEU A 197 -17.75 21.01 -9.66
CA LEU A 197 -16.46 21.33 -9.08
C LEU A 197 -15.59 20.08 -9.13
N PHE A 198 -14.54 20.12 -9.95
CA PHE A 198 -13.57 19.04 -10.12
C PHE A 198 -12.21 19.49 -9.57
N GLU A 199 -11.83 18.93 -8.43
CA GLU A 199 -10.59 19.25 -7.73
C GLU A 199 -9.83 17.99 -7.36
N GLY A 200 -8.52 18.15 -7.28
CA GLY A 200 -7.65 17.06 -6.92
C GLY A 200 -6.20 17.45 -6.96
N ARG A 201 -5.37 16.42 -6.82
CA ARG A 201 -3.91 16.55 -6.85
C ARG A 201 -3.31 15.44 -7.68
N VAL A 202 -2.19 15.71 -8.32
CA VAL A 202 -1.39 14.73 -9.05
C VAL A 202 -0.09 14.52 -8.30
N ARG A 203 0.14 13.28 -7.86
CA ARG A 203 1.39 12.87 -7.21
C ARG A 203 2.37 12.35 -8.25
N PHE A 204 3.56 12.93 -8.28
CA PHE A 204 4.72 12.42 -9.00
C PHE A 204 5.73 11.83 -8.02
N ARG A 205 6.26 10.66 -8.33
CA ARG A 205 7.46 10.12 -7.68
C ARG A 205 8.68 10.88 -8.20
N ARG A 206 9.56 11.38 -7.34
CA ARG A 206 10.73 12.19 -7.73
C ARG A 206 11.61 11.50 -8.77
N SER A 207 11.85 10.21 -8.60
CA SER A 207 12.66 9.40 -9.53
C SER A 207 12.05 9.28 -10.93
N ALA A 208 10.73 9.43 -11.07
CA ALA A 208 10.05 9.45 -12.37
C ALA A 208 10.33 10.72 -13.18
N LEU A 209 10.88 11.76 -12.54
CA LEU A 209 11.18 13.03 -13.20
C LEU A 209 12.56 13.06 -13.86
N SER A 210 13.38 12.01 -13.70
CA SER A 210 14.71 11.88 -14.33
C SER A 210 15.56 13.16 -14.14
N ASP A 211 15.80 13.51 -12.88
CA ASP A 211 16.54 14.69 -12.40
C ASP A 211 15.90 16.06 -12.68
N ARG A 212 14.92 16.17 -13.60
CA ARG A 212 14.21 17.44 -13.89
C ARG A 212 13.71 18.08 -12.61
N ASN A 213 14.00 19.36 -12.44
CA ASN A 213 13.50 20.12 -11.30
C ASN A 213 11.96 20.20 -11.40
N PRO A 214 11.22 19.77 -10.37
CA PRO A 214 9.77 19.84 -10.41
C PRO A 214 9.22 21.26 -10.57
N ASP A 215 9.96 22.28 -10.13
CA ASP A 215 9.57 23.69 -10.29
C ASP A 215 9.60 24.16 -11.75
N ASP A 216 10.36 23.47 -12.60
CA ASP A 216 10.50 23.76 -14.02
C ASP A 216 9.46 23.01 -14.88
N LEU A 217 8.50 22.34 -14.26
CA LEU A 217 7.45 21.59 -14.96
C LEU A 217 6.13 22.37 -14.97
N ASP A 218 5.55 22.51 -16.15
CA ASP A 218 4.15 22.86 -16.35
C ASP A 218 3.32 21.57 -16.39
N VAL A 219 2.55 21.34 -15.33
CA VAL A 219 1.62 20.22 -15.24
C VAL A 219 0.22 20.72 -15.50
N ALA A 220 -0.50 20.06 -16.40
CA ALA A 220 -1.88 20.40 -16.71
C ALA A 220 -2.71 19.16 -17.03
N LEU A 221 -4.03 19.23 -16.85
CA LEU A 221 -4.96 18.17 -17.19
C LEU A 221 -5.67 18.48 -18.50
N ARG A 222 -5.82 17.47 -19.34
CA ARG A 222 -6.68 17.50 -20.52
C ARG A 222 -7.94 16.69 -20.23
N ILE A 223 -9.09 17.33 -20.13
CA ILE A 223 -10.34 16.66 -19.79
C ILE A 223 -10.86 15.90 -21.01
N VAL A 224 -11.41 14.72 -20.75
CA VAL A 224 -12.18 13.92 -21.71
C VAL A 224 -13.64 14.00 -21.29
N ASP A 225 -14.47 14.60 -22.14
CA ASP A 225 -15.90 14.72 -21.88
C ASP A 225 -16.63 13.37 -21.97
N HIS A 226 -17.92 13.35 -21.61
CA HIS A 226 -18.74 12.14 -21.69
C HIS A 226 -18.87 11.54 -23.10
N THR A 227 -18.73 12.34 -24.16
CA THR A 227 -18.75 11.85 -25.55
C THR A 227 -17.42 11.24 -25.97
N GLY A 228 -16.35 11.55 -25.25
CA GLY A 228 -14.98 11.19 -25.60
C GLY A 228 -14.17 12.26 -26.31
N SER A 229 -14.75 13.44 -26.49
CA SER A 229 -13.99 14.57 -27.00
C SER A 229 -13.04 15.09 -25.93
N ARG A 230 -11.85 15.54 -26.36
CA ARG A 230 -10.85 16.13 -25.49
C ARG A 230 -10.98 17.64 -25.51
N THR A 231 -10.92 18.28 -24.34
CA THR A 231 -10.94 19.73 -24.27
C THR A 231 -9.71 20.34 -24.94
N HIS A 232 -9.89 21.47 -25.63
CA HIS A 232 -8.77 22.24 -26.18
C HIS A 232 -8.02 22.99 -25.08
N THR A 233 -8.76 23.55 -24.11
CA THR A 233 -8.17 24.22 -22.96
C THR A 233 -7.72 23.20 -21.92
N LEU A 234 -6.46 23.33 -21.50
CA LEU A 234 -5.90 22.53 -20.41
C LEU A 234 -6.26 23.17 -19.06
N VAL A 235 -6.42 22.33 -18.04
CA VAL A 235 -6.59 22.77 -16.65
C VAL A 235 -5.20 22.80 -16.02
N PRO A 236 -4.62 23.97 -15.71
CA PRO A 236 -3.31 24.03 -15.07
C PRO A 236 -3.37 23.39 -13.67
N ALA A 237 -2.27 22.74 -13.28
CA ALA A 237 -2.05 22.23 -11.94
C ALA A 237 -0.89 22.99 -11.29
N THR A 238 -1.09 23.44 -10.07
CA THR A 238 -0.16 24.29 -9.33
C THR A 238 0.72 23.45 -8.42
N ARG A 239 2.03 23.64 -8.47
CA ARG A 239 3.00 22.92 -7.63
C ARG A 239 2.78 23.21 -6.15
N GLU A 240 2.65 22.16 -5.33
CA GLU A 240 2.70 22.22 -3.86
C GLU A 240 4.09 21.85 -3.33
N GLN A 241 4.32 22.08 -2.03
CA GLN A 241 5.57 21.73 -1.37
C GLN A 241 5.88 20.22 -1.48
N LEU A 242 7.19 19.90 -1.55
CA LEU A 242 7.69 18.53 -1.58
C LEU A 242 7.25 17.80 -0.30
N GLN A 243 6.72 16.58 -0.45
CA GLN A 243 6.45 15.72 0.69
C GLN A 243 7.34 14.48 0.63
N THR A 244 8.12 14.27 1.68
CA THR A 244 8.96 13.09 1.83
C THR A 244 8.17 12.02 2.57
N PHE A 245 8.13 10.81 2.02
CA PHE A 245 7.58 9.65 2.71
C PHE A 245 8.59 8.52 2.65
N ASP A 246 9.24 8.27 3.80
CA ASP A 246 10.29 7.28 3.94
C ASP A 246 11.45 7.57 2.95
N THR A 247 11.96 6.56 2.23
CA THR A 247 12.98 6.71 1.18
C THR A 247 12.47 7.29 -0.15
N GLN A 248 11.17 7.59 -0.26
CA GLN A 248 10.57 8.11 -1.49
C GLN A 248 10.19 9.58 -1.35
N GLU A 249 10.57 10.37 -2.33
CA GLU A 249 10.18 11.76 -2.45
C GLU A 249 9.00 11.89 -3.43
N PHE A 250 7.95 12.59 -3.00
CA PHE A 250 6.79 12.87 -3.81
C PHE A 250 6.60 14.37 -4.02
N VAL A 251 6.29 14.73 -5.26
CA VAL A 251 5.89 16.09 -5.63
C VAL A 251 4.41 16.08 -5.95
N TRP A 252 3.70 17.12 -5.50
CA TRP A 252 2.26 17.26 -5.68
C TRP A 252 1.95 18.47 -6.54
N TYR A 253 0.92 18.34 -7.39
CA TYR A 253 0.37 19.42 -8.20
C TYR A 253 -1.15 19.45 -8.08
N ASP A 254 -1.69 20.57 -7.67
CA ASP A 254 -3.10 20.72 -7.33
C ASP A 254 -3.86 21.38 -8.47
N PHE A 255 -5.03 20.85 -8.79
CA PHE A 255 -5.88 21.41 -9.83
C PHE A 255 -7.28 21.67 -9.28
N SER A 256 -7.93 22.70 -9.82
CA SER A 256 -9.33 23.01 -9.56
C SER A 256 -9.97 23.54 -10.84
N LYS A 257 -11.13 23.00 -11.20
CA LYS A 257 -11.87 23.39 -12.40
C LYS A 257 -13.37 23.23 -12.19
N ALA A 258 -14.13 24.27 -12.55
CA ALA A 258 -15.55 24.13 -12.83
C ALA A 258 -15.74 23.52 -14.23
N VAL A 259 -16.39 22.36 -14.28
CA VAL A 259 -16.76 21.65 -15.51
C VAL A 259 -18.26 21.82 -15.73
N ASP A 260 -18.68 22.10 -16.97
CA ASP A 260 -20.11 22.19 -17.28
C ASP A 260 -20.80 20.85 -17.00
N GLY A 261 -21.76 20.84 -16.07
CA GLY A 261 -22.51 19.64 -15.68
C GLY A 261 -23.43 19.11 -16.79
N GLN A 262 -23.77 19.92 -17.80
CA GLN A 262 -24.50 19.48 -18.98
C GLN A 262 -23.65 18.58 -19.89
N VAL A 263 -22.34 18.81 -19.91
CA VAL A 263 -21.37 18.03 -20.68
C VAL A 263 -20.86 16.88 -19.82
N GLY A 264 -20.32 17.22 -18.63
CA GLY A 264 -19.66 16.32 -17.70
C GLY A 264 -18.35 15.74 -18.23
N LEU A 265 -17.72 14.85 -17.48
CA LEU A 265 -16.45 14.21 -17.86
C LEU A 265 -16.49 12.69 -17.66
N LYS A 266 -15.76 11.98 -18.52
CA LYS A 266 -15.50 10.54 -18.40
C LYS A 266 -14.06 10.21 -18.01
N GLY A 267 -13.18 11.22 -18.00
CA GLY A 267 -11.80 11.06 -17.59
C GLY A 267 -10.92 12.26 -17.91
N PHE A 268 -9.61 12.11 -17.71
CA PHE A 268 -8.61 13.12 -18.03
C PHE A 268 -7.23 12.50 -18.27
N ASP A 269 -6.42 13.16 -19.09
CA ASP A 269 -5.00 12.85 -19.29
C ASP A 269 -4.15 13.92 -18.60
N ILE A 270 -2.98 13.55 -18.07
CA ILE A 270 -2.04 14.51 -17.48
C ILE A 270 -1.01 14.88 -18.54
N GLN A 271 -0.73 16.17 -18.67
CA GLN A 271 0.27 16.72 -19.57
C GLN A 271 1.38 17.33 -18.75
N VAL A 272 2.62 17.02 -19.12
CA VAL A 272 3.81 17.57 -18.49
C VAL A 272 4.68 18.20 -19.58
N GLN A 273 4.93 19.50 -19.45
CA GLN A 273 5.80 20.28 -20.32
C GLN A 273 6.97 20.82 -19.50
N ASP A 274 8.16 20.83 -20.07
CA ASP A 274 9.30 21.55 -19.50
C ASP A 274 9.16 23.04 -19.82
N LYS A 275 9.09 23.89 -18.79
CA LYS A 275 8.99 25.35 -18.90
C LYS A 275 10.20 25.96 -19.62
N ASN A 276 11.37 25.38 -19.36
CA ASN A 276 12.64 25.88 -19.90
C ASN A 276 12.85 25.40 -21.34
N ASN A 277 12.16 24.35 -21.75
CA ASN A 277 12.23 23.78 -23.09
C ASN A 277 10.83 23.58 -23.70
N PRO A 278 10.06 24.66 -23.95
CA PRO A 278 8.67 24.57 -24.43
C PRO A 278 8.55 23.96 -25.83
N ASN A 279 9.64 23.91 -26.59
CA ASN A 279 9.70 23.30 -27.93
C ASN A 279 9.82 21.77 -27.89
N VAL A 280 10.12 21.18 -26.72
CA VAL A 280 10.11 19.72 -26.54
C VAL A 280 8.66 19.26 -26.42
N GLN A 281 8.30 18.17 -27.09
CA GLN A 281 6.94 17.65 -27.07
C GLN A 281 6.50 17.33 -25.63
N SER A 282 5.30 17.78 -25.26
CA SER A 282 4.71 17.48 -23.96
C SER A 282 4.53 15.97 -23.77
N ILE A 283 4.84 15.50 -22.57
CA ILE A 283 4.61 14.12 -22.18
C ILE A 283 3.15 14.01 -21.78
N VAL A 284 2.42 13.10 -22.43
CA VAL A 284 1.05 12.75 -22.06
C VAL A 284 1.08 11.48 -21.23
N ILE A 285 0.56 11.58 -20.01
CA ILE A 285 0.48 10.50 -19.04
C ILE A 285 -0.99 10.13 -18.90
N SER A 286 -1.26 8.84 -19.10
CA SER A 286 -2.59 8.25 -19.01
C SER A 286 -2.55 7.03 -18.06
N ASN A 287 -3.66 6.30 -17.91
CA ASN A 287 -3.81 5.21 -16.94
C ASN A 287 -3.10 3.91 -17.39
N GLY A 288 -1.78 3.94 -17.56
CA GLY A 288 -0.95 2.74 -17.75
C GLY A 288 -1.32 1.87 -18.96
N GLY A 289 -1.69 2.48 -20.09
CA GLY A 289 -2.09 1.78 -21.31
C GLY A 289 -3.58 1.40 -21.38
N ALA A 290 -4.35 1.57 -20.30
CA ALA A 290 -5.81 1.36 -20.27
C ALA A 290 -6.63 2.57 -20.78
N GLY A 291 -5.96 3.53 -21.43
CA GLY A 291 -6.57 4.80 -21.86
C GLY A 291 -6.42 5.91 -20.82
N THR A 292 -7.39 6.82 -20.76
CA THR A 292 -7.38 8.02 -19.90
C THR A 292 -7.61 7.66 -18.42
N PHE A 293 -7.29 8.55 -17.47
CA PHE A 293 -7.68 8.34 -16.07
C PHE A 293 -9.19 8.46 -15.94
N PRO A 294 -9.91 7.40 -15.52
CA PRO A 294 -11.37 7.40 -15.55
C PRO A 294 -11.94 8.27 -14.43
N VAL A 295 -12.98 9.03 -14.77
CA VAL A 295 -13.83 9.79 -13.84
C VAL A 295 -15.27 9.61 -14.30
N THR A 296 -16.25 9.58 -13.39
CA THR A 296 -17.66 9.64 -13.79
C THR A 296 -18.35 10.85 -13.19
N THR A 297 -19.17 11.51 -14.00
CA THR A 297 -20.11 12.54 -13.56
C THR A 297 -21.57 12.12 -13.68
N ASP A 298 -21.85 10.82 -13.79
CA ASP A 298 -23.21 10.29 -13.76
C ASP A 298 -23.79 10.28 -12.35
N ILE A 299 -22.92 10.13 -11.34
CA ILE A 299 -23.24 10.10 -9.91
C ILE A 299 -22.26 11.00 -9.17
N LEU A 300 -22.79 12.02 -8.51
CA LEU A 300 -22.00 12.99 -7.76
C LEU A 300 -22.46 12.97 -6.29
N TYR A 301 -21.64 12.39 -5.42
CA TYR A 301 -21.81 12.51 -3.97
C TYR A 301 -21.67 13.99 -3.57
N GLN A 302 -22.63 14.51 -2.79
CA GLN A 302 -22.64 15.89 -2.33
C GLN A 302 -22.22 15.91 -0.85
N LEU A 303 -20.92 15.99 -0.55
CA LEU A 303 -20.41 16.08 0.82
C LEU A 303 -20.94 17.35 1.49
N SER A 304 -21.00 18.45 0.73
CA SER A 304 -21.61 19.71 1.14
C SER A 304 -23.05 19.56 1.69
N ASN A 305 -23.81 18.57 1.24
CA ASN A 305 -25.19 18.31 1.69
C ASN A 305 -25.37 17.01 2.48
N SER A 306 -24.29 16.29 2.79
CA SER A 306 -24.33 15.05 3.56
C SER A 306 -23.80 15.28 4.99
N CYS A 307 -24.24 14.48 5.95
CA CYS A 307 -23.86 14.63 7.37
C CYS A 307 -24.10 13.32 8.15
N LEU A 308 -23.46 13.19 9.32
CA LEU A 308 -23.73 12.17 10.32
C LEU A 308 -24.03 12.85 11.66
N ASP A 309 -25.28 12.78 12.11
CA ASP A 309 -25.69 13.29 13.42
C ASP A 309 -25.43 12.23 14.50
N THR A 310 -24.41 12.43 15.32
CA THR A 310 -24.05 11.56 16.45
C THR A 310 -24.61 12.03 17.79
N SER A 311 -25.50 13.04 17.80
CA SER A 311 -26.09 13.58 19.04
C SER A 311 -27.09 12.62 19.72
N LYS A 312 -27.46 11.55 19.02
CA LYS A 312 -28.36 10.49 19.46
C LYS A 312 -27.72 9.13 19.19
N ASP A 313 -28.11 8.12 19.95
CA ASP A 313 -27.76 6.71 19.71
C ASP A 313 -29.06 5.91 19.44
N PRO A 314 -29.26 5.34 18.24
CA PRO A 314 -28.33 5.33 17.10
C PRO A 314 -28.15 6.70 16.44
N GLY A 315 -26.96 6.93 15.88
CA GLY A 315 -26.65 8.14 15.13
C GLY A 315 -27.32 8.13 13.75
N LYS A 316 -27.65 9.31 13.20
CA LYS A 316 -28.41 9.45 11.95
C LYS A 316 -27.51 9.90 10.80
N LEU A 317 -27.27 9.02 9.83
CA LEU A 317 -26.55 9.34 8.60
C LEU A 317 -27.51 9.88 7.53
N ILE A 318 -27.19 11.03 6.95
CA ILE A 318 -27.87 11.58 5.77
C ILE A 318 -26.85 11.67 4.63
N VAL A 319 -27.14 10.94 3.55
CA VAL A 319 -26.33 10.93 2.32
C VAL A 319 -27.12 11.59 1.20
N VAL A 320 -26.51 12.58 0.55
CA VAL A 320 -27.06 13.27 -0.61
C VAL A 320 -26.21 12.98 -1.84
N THR A 321 -26.88 12.67 -2.94
CA THR A 321 -26.23 12.38 -4.22
C THR A 321 -27.03 12.98 -5.36
N ALA A 322 -26.33 13.61 -6.29
CA ALA A 322 -26.87 14.10 -7.55
C ALA A 322 -26.68 13.05 -8.65
N VAL A 323 -27.77 12.67 -9.32
CA VAL A 323 -27.77 11.66 -10.40
C VAL A 323 -28.16 12.32 -11.71
N ARG A 324 -27.34 12.14 -12.75
CA ARG A 324 -27.62 12.66 -14.09
C ARG A 324 -28.79 11.91 -14.71
N ARG A 325 -29.75 12.62 -15.32
CA ARG A 325 -30.91 12.00 -15.98
C ARG A 325 -30.50 11.19 -17.22
N ARG A 326 -30.73 9.87 -17.20
CA ARG A 326 -30.71 8.95 -18.36
C ARG A 326 -31.79 7.86 -18.21
N SER A 327 -32.33 7.36 -19.33
CA SER A 327 -33.30 6.25 -19.39
C SER A 327 -32.68 4.92 -18.94
N ARG A 328 -33.39 4.15 -18.12
CA ARG A 328 -32.95 2.90 -17.47
C ARG A 328 -33.43 1.66 -18.22
N GLU A 329 -32.64 0.59 -18.18
CA GLU A 329 -33.09 -0.81 -18.11
C GLU A 329 -32.19 -1.57 -17.08
N GLY A 330 -32.71 -2.59 -16.38
CA GLY A 330 -32.05 -3.23 -15.22
C GLY A 330 -31.88 -4.75 -15.34
N VAL A 331 -31.22 -5.40 -14.33
CA VAL A 331 -31.34 -6.83 -13.87
C VAL A 331 -30.34 -7.15 -12.72
N MET A 332 -30.67 -8.05 -11.77
CA MET A 332 -29.92 -8.44 -10.55
C MET A 332 -28.49 -9.05 -10.69
N ILE A 333 -27.64 -8.93 -9.64
CA ILE A 333 -26.30 -9.58 -9.47
C ILE A 333 -26.11 -10.06 -7.98
N PRO A 334 -25.40 -11.18 -7.68
CA PRO A 334 -25.53 -11.93 -6.42
C PRO A 334 -24.67 -11.47 -5.22
N ARG A 335 -24.94 -12.16 -4.09
CA ARG A 335 -24.83 -11.77 -2.67
C ARG A 335 -23.43 -11.91 -2.06
N LEU A 336 -22.82 -10.78 -1.70
CA LEU A 336 -22.15 -10.57 -0.40
C LEU A 336 -23.20 -10.00 0.57
N HIS A 337 -23.07 -10.20 1.89
CA HIS A 337 -23.97 -9.54 2.86
C HIS A 337 -23.57 -8.07 3.01
N VAL A 338 -24.00 -7.27 2.05
CA VAL A 338 -23.94 -5.80 2.07
C VAL A 338 -25.33 -5.32 2.40
N GLU A 339 -25.48 -4.47 3.41
CA GLU A 339 -26.75 -3.80 3.67
C GLU A 339 -27.02 -2.78 2.57
N HIS A 340 -28.23 -2.81 2.01
CA HIS A 340 -28.62 -1.95 0.90
C HIS A 340 -29.78 -1.05 1.34
N THR A 341 -29.54 0.25 1.39
CA THR A 341 -30.61 1.23 1.58
C THR A 341 -30.92 1.92 0.26
N LYS A 342 -32.20 1.90 -0.13
CA LYS A 342 -32.66 2.62 -1.31
C LYS A 342 -32.72 4.12 -0.99
N MET A 343 -32.07 4.94 -1.82
CA MET A 343 -32.25 6.39 -1.75
C MET A 343 -33.59 6.79 -2.38
N THR A 344 -34.29 7.73 -1.76
CA THR A 344 -35.53 8.34 -2.26
C THR A 344 -35.22 9.62 -3.03
N LYS A 345 -35.88 9.83 -4.17
CA LYS A 345 -35.75 11.07 -4.94
C LYS A 345 -36.38 12.22 -4.14
N THR A 346 -35.71 13.36 -4.04
CA THR A 346 -36.27 14.57 -3.42
C THR A 346 -37.03 15.41 -4.46
N ASP A 347 -37.71 16.45 -4.01
CA ASP A 347 -38.38 17.45 -4.86
C ASP A 347 -37.40 18.44 -5.52
N LYS A 348 -36.14 18.49 -5.04
CA LYS A 348 -35.11 19.42 -5.53
C LYS A 348 -34.37 18.90 -6.76
N GLN A 349 -34.05 19.82 -7.66
CA GLN A 349 -33.34 19.57 -8.92
C GLN A 349 -32.30 20.66 -9.16
N ILE A 350 -31.14 20.30 -9.69
CA ILE A 350 -30.08 21.24 -10.08
C ILE A 350 -29.67 20.91 -11.52
N GLY A 351 -30.04 21.77 -12.47
CA GLY A 351 -29.76 21.55 -13.90
C GLY A 351 -30.34 20.22 -14.41
N GLN A 352 -29.47 19.33 -14.92
CA GLN A 352 -29.83 17.99 -15.41
C GLN A 352 -29.86 16.89 -14.32
N TYR A 353 -29.65 17.27 -13.05
CA TYR A 353 -29.49 16.31 -11.96
C TYR A 353 -30.71 16.30 -11.04
N ASP A 354 -31.13 15.09 -10.69
CA ASP A 354 -32.10 14.85 -9.62
C ASP A 354 -31.34 14.56 -8.31
N LEU A 355 -31.80 15.13 -7.19
CA LEU A 355 -31.24 14.84 -5.88
C LEU A 355 -31.92 13.61 -5.26
N TYR A 356 -31.13 12.73 -4.68
CA TYR A 356 -31.58 11.55 -3.94
C TYR A 356 -31.03 11.59 -2.52
N ARG A 357 -31.84 11.10 -1.57
CA ARG A 357 -31.54 11.09 -0.13
C ARG A 357 -31.76 9.70 0.45
N ALA A 358 -30.85 9.25 1.30
CA ALA A 358 -31.10 8.10 2.18
C ALA A 358 -30.85 8.51 3.63
N GLU A 359 -31.66 7.96 4.53
CA GLU A 359 -31.46 8.02 5.97
C GLU A 359 -31.16 6.61 6.47
N LEU A 360 -30.10 6.46 7.28
CA LEU A 360 -29.78 5.22 7.95
C LEU A 360 -29.44 5.49 9.42
N ASP A 361 -29.89 4.59 10.28
CA ASP A 361 -29.47 4.53 11.67
C ASP A 361 -28.18 3.72 11.75
N LEU A 362 -27.11 4.29 12.33
CA LEU A 362 -25.83 3.61 12.50
C LEU A 362 -25.48 3.48 13.98
N ALA A 363 -25.21 2.26 14.42
CA ALA A 363 -24.67 1.99 15.75
C ALA A 363 -23.24 2.55 15.89
N SER A 364 -22.85 2.96 17.09
CA SER A 364 -21.56 3.64 17.34
C SER A 364 -20.30 2.91 16.82
N PRO A 365 -20.21 1.56 16.83
CA PRO A 365 -19.04 0.87 16.26
C PRO A 365 -18.90 1.02 14.74
N SER A 366 -19.98 1.40 14.04
CA SER A 366 -20.02 1.51 12.58
C SER A 366 -19.73 2.93 12.06
N TRP A 367 -19.48 3.90 12.95
CA TRP A 367 -19.21 5.30 12.55
C TRP A 367 -17.85 5.51 11.88
N SER A 368 -17.01 4.47 11.79
CA SER A 368 -15.74 4.46 11.06
C SER A 368 -15.79 3.66 9.74
N SER A 369 -16.96 3.12 9.37
CA SER A 369 -17.17 2.33 8.16
C SER A 369 -17.18 3.18 6.88
N THR A 370 -17.37 2.52 5.73
CA THR A 370 -17.41 3.10 4.39
C THR A 370 -18.67 2.60 3.65
N PHE A 371 -19.40 3.45 2.92
CA PHE A 371 -20.64 3.14 2.13
C PHE A 371 -20.62 3.44 0.60
N ASP A 372 -20.83 2.46 -0.28
CA ASP A 372 -20.77 2.72 -1.73
C ASP A 372 -22.10 3.31 -2.24
N VAL A 373 -22.06 4.38 -3.03
CA VAL A 373 -23.25 4.86 -3.78
C VAL A 373 -23.19 4.34 -5.21
N ARG A 374 -24.22 3.60 -5.61
CA ARG A 374 -24.32 2.99 -6.94
C ARG A 374 -25.67 3.27 -7.58
N ILE A 375 -25.65 3.58 -8.87
CA ILE A 375 -26.80 3.33 -9.74
C ILE A 375 -26.70 1.84 -10.14
N PRO A 376 -27.82 1.09 -10.19
CA PRO A 376 -27.81 -0.35 -10.43
C PRO A 376 -26.92 -0.85 -11.58
N PHE A 377 -26.73 -0.09 -12.65
CA PHE A 377 -25.78 -0.39 -13.76
C PHE A 377 -25.04 0.87 -14.25
N GLY A 378 -24.72 1.78 -13.33
CA GLY A 378 -23.87 2.94 -13.60
C GLY A 378 -22.46 2.74 -13.07
N PRO A 379 -21.56 3.68 -13.36
CA PRO A 379 -20.23 3.67 -12.76
C PRO A 379 -20.36 3.69 -11.23
N LYS A 380 -19.65 2.75 -10.57
CA LYS A 380 -19.54 2.68 -9.12
C LYS A 380 -18.65 3.86 -8.66
N ARG A 381 -19.12 4.65 -7.70
CA ARG A 381 -18.24 5.61 -7.00
C ARG A 381 -17.74 4.96 -5.72
N GLU A 382 -16.46 4.59 -5.70
CA GLU A 382 -15.77 4.11 -4.50
C GLU A 382 -15.47 5.27 -3.52
N LEU A 383 -15.12 4.90 -2.30
CA LEU A 383 -15.77 5.38 -1.08
C LEU A 383 -14.89 6.29 -0.21
N LEU A 384 -15.47 7.39 0.28
CA LEU A 384 -15.00 8.26 1.36
C LEU A 384 -15.33 7.71 2.76
N PHE A 385 -14.53 8.08 3.77
CA PHE A 385 -14.66 7.61 5.14
C PHE A 385 -15.80 8.31 5.90
N LEU A 386 -16.63 7.58 6.67
CA LEU A 386 -17.66 8.17 7.56
C LEU A 386 -17.07 9.16 8.59
N ARG A 387 -15.78 9.05 8.90
CA ARG A 387 -15.06 9.96 9.80
C ARG A 387 -15.08 11.42 9.31
N GLU A 388 -15.17 11.66 8.02
CA GLU A 388 -15.26 13.01 7.45
C GLU A 388 -16.63 13.67 7.70
N LEU A 389 -17.66 12.88 7.98
CA LEU A 389 -19.04 13.34 8.24
C LEU A 389 -19.34 13.59 9.72
N ALA A 390 -18.60 12.95 10.63
CA ALA A 390 -18.89 12.97 12.08
C ALA A 390 -18.82 14.37 12.73
N ASN A 391 -18.19 15.35 12.07
CA ASN A 391 -18.03 16.71 12.58
C ASN A 391 -18.98 17.73 11.92
N LYS A 392 -19.94 17.29 11.11
CA LYS A 392 -20.78 18.19 10.31
C LYS A 392 -22.24 18.11 10.74
N GLN A 393 -22.81 19.25 11.10
CA GLN A 393 -24.24 19.35 11.42
C GLN A 393 -25.10 19.08 10.19
N CYS A 394 -26.21 18.37 10.40
CA CYS A 394 -27.19 18.11 9.36
C CYS A 394 -28.03 19.35 9.08
N GLU A 395 -27.76 20.00 7.96
CA GLU A 395 -28.58 21.11 7.47
C GLU A 395 -29.78 20.58 6.69
N GLU A 396 -30.91 21.30 6.75
CA GLU A 396 -32.04 21.01 5.87
C GLU A 396 -31.64 21.31 4.42
N LEU A 397 -31.86 20.32 3.55
CA LEU A 397 -31.59 20.41 2.12
C LEU A 397 -32.27 21.58 1.47
#